data_AF-A0A0L8KTC6-F1
#
_entry.id   AF-A0A0L8KTC6-F1
#
_cell.length_a   1.000
_cell.length_b   1.000
_cell.length_c   1.000
_cell.angle_alpha   90.00
_cell.angle_beta   90.00
_cell.angle_gamma   90.00
#
_symmetry.space_group_name_H-M   'P 1'
#
loop_
_entity.id
_entity.type
_entity.pdbx_description
1 polymer ?
#
loop_
_entity_poly.entity_id
_entity_poly.type
_entity_poly.pdbx_seq_one_letter_code
_entity_poly.pdbx_strand_id
1 'polypeptide(L)'
;MARDVLRRALTRLAVVAGVWAVVVGMTAPAALAQRTPVPGPGKDRSGVSRYFGGPEGFAIPTVPCDPAGPSATDGVMADQLNPQLHAKMAGYLDAYKMSCARMVTQAVRDRGLNPRAAAIAIATIIVESSMNNYSQAVDYTSLGLFQQQDWWGSREERLDPVHATNAFFDEVERQYPGGSWNDEAIGDVCWNVQRPREDLRHLYGVEAADATVIADALWAGAAKGPKHPYASGRVVSARSSDGRLEAFAAGADGVYHAWQTE
;
A
#
# COMPACT_ATOMS: atom_id res chain seq x y z
N MET A 1 -0.71 24.99 56.70
CA MET A 1 -1.60 24.74 57.86
C MET A 1 -3.01 24.68 57.30
N ALA A 2 -3.52 23.49 56.98
CA ALA A 2 -4.20 22.55 57.89
C ALA A 2 -5.68 22.92 58.11
N ARG A 3 -6.55 21.97 57.76
CA ARG A 3 -8.01 21.93 57.73
C ARG A 3 -8.62 22.04 59.14
N ASP A 4 -9.88 22.51 59.25
CA ASP A 4 -11.02 21.80 59.90
C ASP A 4 -12.28 22.70 60.11
N VAL A 5 -13.46 22.30 59.57
CA VAL A 5 -14.67 21.74 60.26
C VAL A 5 -15.68 22.82 60.68
N LEU A 6 -16.80 23.05 59.95
CA LEU A 6 -18.13 22.39 59.99
C LEU A 6 -18.97 22.64 61.28
N ARG A 7 -20.11 23.38 61.19
CA ARG A 7 -21.50 22.98 61.60
C ARG A 7 -22.52 24.14 61.80
N ARG A 8 -23.68 24.00 61.10
CA ARG A 8 -25.11 24.16 61.55
C ARG A 8 -25.62 25.59 61.90
N ALA A 9 -26.87 26.05 61.65
CA ALA A 9 -28.14 25.48 61.17
C ALA A 9 -29.20 26.57 60.85
N LEU A 10 -30.13 26.25 59.91
CA LEU A 10 -31.61 26.50 59.84
C LEU A 10 -32.18 27.93 60.06
N THR A 11 -32.99 28.52 59.17
CA THR A 11 -34.47 28.31 59.06
C THR A 11 -35.01 29.00 57.76
N ARG A 12 -35.63 28.29 56.82
CA ARG A 12 -37.08 28.11 56.54
C ARG A 12 -37.92 29.40 56.32
N LEU A 13 -38.42 29.57 55.09
CA LEU A 13 -39.86 29.77 54.87
C LEU A 13 -40.24 29.36 53.44
N ALA A 14 -41.28 28.53 53.36
CA ALA A 14 -41.86 27.94 52.16
C ALA A 14 -43.22 28.57 51.90
N VAL A 15 -43.61 28.70 50.63
CA VAL A 15 -45.01 28.71 50.21
C VAL A 15 -45.12 27.80 48.99
N VAL A 16 -46.01 26.82 49.11
CA VAL A 16 -46.37 25.80 48.13
C VAL A 16 -47.76 26.13 47.60
N ALA A 17 -47.93 26.12 46.28
CA ALA A 17 -49.15 25.77 45.55
C ALA A 17 -48.66 25.38 44.14
N GLY A 18 -48.84 24.18 43.58
CA GLY A 18 -49.86 23.18 43.79
C GLY A 18 -50.81 23.17 42.59
N VAL A 19 -50.36 22.65 41.44
CA VAL A 19 -51.26 22.21 40.35
C VAL A 19 -50.75 20.89 39.78
N TRP A 20 -51.66 19.92 39.77
CA TRP A 20 -51.51 18.54 39.31
C TRP A 20 -51.96 18.39 37.85
N ALA A 21 -51.46 17.33 37.21
CA ALA A 21 -51.88 16.68 35.95
C ALA A 21 -51.55 17.48 34.66
N VAL A 22 -50.97 16.90 33.61
CA VAL A 22 -51.26 15.60 32.98
C VAL A 22 -49.96 15.02 32.36
N VAL A 23 -49.67 13.74 32.61
CA VAL A 23 -48.68 12.98 31.83
C VAL A 23 -49.43 12.36 30.64
N VAL A 24 -49.32 12.99 29.46
CA VAL A 24 -49.57 12.28 28.20
C VAL A 24 -48.28 11.57 27.84
N GLY A 25 -48.30 10.24 27.95
CA GLY A 25 -47.26 9.39 27.38
C GLY A 25 -47.30 9.51 25.87
N MET A 26 -46.35 10.25 25.30
CA MET A 26 -45.98 10.11 23.89
C MET A 26 -44.92 9.02 23.80
N THR A 27 -45.36 7.81 23.46
CA THR A 27 -44.47 6.80 22.89
C THR A 27 -44.03 7.29 21.52
N ALA A 28 -42.90 7.97 21.45
CA ALA A 28 -42.19 8.12 20.18
C ALA A 28 -41.73 6.72 19.74
N PRO A 29 -41.97 6.30 18.48
CA PRO A 29 -41.28 5.12 18.00
C PRO A 29 -39.79 5.46 18.01
N ALA A 30 -38.98 4.58 18.59
CA ALA A 30 -37.58 4.50 18.23
C ALA A 30 -37.56 4.11 16.75
N ALA A 31 -37.66 5.11 15.87
CA ALA A 31 -37.26 4.95 14.49
C ALA A 31 -35.80 4.56 14.57
N LEU A 32 -35.51 3.28 14.27
CA LEU A 32 -34.21 2.84 13.83
C LEU A 32 -33.76 3.88 12.82
N ALA A 33 -32.85 4.76 13.23
CA ALA A 33 -32.12 5.60 12.31
C ALA A 33 -31.41 4.61 11.40
N GLN A 34 -32.03 4.34 10.25
CA GLN A 34 -31.39 3.65 9.16
C GLN A 34 -30.11 4.44 8.95
N ARG A 35 -28.97 3.84 9.34
CA ARG A 35 -27.67 4.31 8.90
C ARG A 35 -27.81 4.43 7.40
N THR A 36 -27.79 5.66 6.89
CA THR A 36 -27.67 5.87 5.46
C THR A 36 -26.50 5.01 5.00
N PRO A 37 -26.65 4.20 3.94
CA PRO A 37 -25.52 3.47 3.40
C PRO A 37 -24.40 4.47 3.19
N VAL A 38 -23.22 4.19 3.77
CA VAL A 38 -22.00 4.90 3.40
C VAL A 38 -21.94 4.85 1.88
N PRO A 39 -21.86 5.99 1.17
CA PRO A 39 -21.75 5.97 -0.28
C PRO A 39 -20.59 5.03 -0.64
N GLY A 40 -20.87 3.99 -1.44
CA GLY A 40 -19.83 3.11 -1.94
C GLY A 40 -18.73 3.93 -2.64
N PRO A 41 -17.48 3.43 -2.69
CA PRO A 41 -16.37 4.18 -3.27
C PRO A 41 -16.75 4.64 -4.68
N GLY A 42 -16.84 5.97 -4.84
CA GLY A 42 -17.20 6.58 -6.11
C GLY A 42 -16.21 6.15 -7.20
N LYS A 43 -16.73 5.76 -8.37
CA LYS A 43 -15.98 5.21 -9.50
C LYS A 43 -14.99 6.17 -10.18
N ASP A 44 -14.79 7.37 -9.65
CA ASP A 44 -14.16 8.48 -10.37
C ASP A 44 -12.97 9.08 -9.62
N ARG A 45 -11.92 8.28 -9.35
CA ARG A 45 -10.75 8.75 -8.57
C ARG A 45 -9.37 8.40 -9.13
N SER A 46 -9.23 8.01 -10.40
CA SER A 46 -7.89 7.90 -11.00
C SER A 46 -7.85 8.29 -12.48
N GLY A 47 -6.68 8.78 -12.91
CA GLY A 47 -6.40 9.16 -14.31
C GLY A 47 -6.58 8.03 -15.32
N VAL A 48 -6.61 6.77 -14.87
CA VAL A 48 -6.77 5.58 -15.74
C VAL A 48 -8.11 4.84 -15.50
N SER A 49 -8.81 5.09 -14.38
CA SER A 49 -10.03 4.33 -14.01
C SER A 49 -11.27 4.69 -14.82
N ARG A 50 -11.28 5.79 -15.58
CA ARG A 50 -12.47 6.19 -16.37
C ARG A 50 -12.84 5.18 -17.47
N TYR A 51 -11.98 4.21 -17.81
CA TYR A 51 -12.25 3.25 -18.88
C TYR A 51 -12.76 1.87 -18.44
N PHE A 52 -12.75 1.51 -17.15
CA PHE A 52 -12.84 0.09 -16.76
C PHE A 52 -13.94 -0.25 -15.72
N GLY A 53 -14.91 0.63 -15.53
CA GLY A 53 -16.00 0.44 -14.56
C GLY A 53 -17.25 -0.28 -15.10
N GLY A 54 -17.13 -1.32 -15.94
CA GLY A 54 -18.26 -2.06 -16.53
C GLY A 54 -18.19 -3.59 -16.35
N PRO A 55 -19.31 -4.32 -16.41
CA PRO A 55 -19.37 -5.77 -16.12
C PRO A 55 -18.63 -6.65 -17.14
N GLU A 56 -18.24 -6.08 -18.29
CA GLU A 56 -17.54 -6.76 -19.40
C GLU A 56 -16.23 -6.04 -19.80
N GLY A 57 -15.65 -5.24 -18.90
CA GLY A 57 -14.43 -4.48 -19.19
C GLY A 57 -13.23 -5.38 -19.46
N PHE A 58 -12.70 -5.38 -20.68
CA PHE A 58 -11.44 -6.04 -21.02
C PHE A 58 -10.35 -5.61 -20.03
N ALA A 59 -9.87 -6.53 -19.20
CA ALA A 59 -8.77 -6.25 -18.28
C ALA A 59 -7.52 -5.88 -19.10
N ILE A 60 -6.90 -4.75 -18.78
CA ILE A 60 -5.63 -4.36 -19.40
C ILE A 60 -4.62 -5.46 -19.08
N PRO A 61 -3.93 -6.03 -20.08
CA PRO A 61 -2.90 -7.04 -19.86
C PRO A 61 -1.81 -6.54 -18.90
N THR A 62 -1.40 -7.40 -17.99
CA THR A 62 -0.31 -7.16 -17.05
C THR A 62 0.85 -8.12 -17.29
N VAL A 63 2.05 -7.73 -16.90
CA VAL A 63 3.22 -8.62 -16.80
C VAL A 63 3.60 -8.84 -15.33
N PRO A 64 4.34 -9.93 -15.00
CA PRO A 64 4.88 -10.12 -13.67
C PRO A 64 5.80 -8.96 -13.26
N CYS A 65 5.75 -8.57 -11.99
CA CYS A 65 6.71 -7.62 -11.42
C CYS A 65 8.00 -8.33 -10.99
N ASP A 66 7.84 -9.48 -10.36
CA ASP A 66 8.93 -10.42 -10.09
C ASP A 66 8.94 -11.46 -11.22
N PRO A 67 10.07 -11.73 -11.90
CA PRO A 67 10.18 -12.80 -12.89
C PRO A 67 9.78 -14.19 -12.34
N ALA A 68 9.93 -14.43 -11.03
CA ALA A 68 9.47 -15.64 -10.36
C ALA A 68 7.97 -15.65 -10.04
N GLY A 69 7.28 -14.53 -10.27
CA GLY A 69 5.88 -14.31 -9.94
C GLY A 69 5.63 -14.08 -8.45
N PRO A 70 4.35 -14.01 -8.04
CA PRO A 70 3.97 -13.82 -6.65
C PRO A 70 4.36 -15.01 -5.77
N SER A 71 4.84 -14.73 -4.56
CA SER A 71 5.15 -15.74 -3.55
C SER A 71 3.99 -15.95 -2.57
N ALA A 72 4.03 -17.06 -1.80
CA ALA A 72 3.06 -17.27 -0.71
C ALA A 72 3.12 -16.17 0.35
N THR A 73 4.33 -15.64 0.63
CA THR A 73 4.53 -14.52 1.55
C THR A 73 3.83 -13.26 1.06
N ASP A 74 3.84 -12.99 -0.25
CA ASP A 74 3.12 -11.85 -0.83
C ASP A 74 1.61 -11.95 -0.58
N GLY A 75 1.05 -13.16 -0.70
CA GLY A 75 -0.36 -13.43 -0.37
C GLY A 75 -0.68 -13.23 1.11
N VAL A 76 0.14 -13.78 2.00
CA VAL A 76 -0.04 -13.61 3.47
C VAL A 76 0.06 -12.13 3.87
N MET A 77 1.00 -11.37 3.29
CA MET A 77 1.10 -9.93 3.55
C MET A 77 -0.12 -9.18 3.03
N ALA A 78 -0.65 -9.52 1.86
CA ALA A 78 -1.87 -8.91 1.33
C ALA A 78 -3.05 -9.09 2.30
N ASP A 79 -3.27 -10.31 2.78
CA ASP A 79 -4.35 -10.64 3.72
C ASP A 79 -4.21 -9.89 5.05
N GLN A 80 -2.97 -9.75 5.55
CA GLN A 80 -2.68 -9.03 6.79
C GLN A 80 -2.89 -7.52 6.67
N LEU A 81 -2.51 -6.93 5.53
CA LEU A 81 -2.54 -5.47 5.33
C LEU A 81 -3.92 -4.96 4.91
N ASN A 82 -4.68 -5.72 4.11
CA ASN A 82 -5.99 -5.30 3.60
C ASN A 82 -6.93 -4.68 4.67
N PRO A 83 -7.08 -5.26 5.89
CA PRO A 83 -7.94 -4.69 6.93
C PRO A 83 -7.40 -3.41 7.58
N GLN A 84 -6.12 -3.10 7.40
CA GLN A 84 -5.43 -1.93 7.98
C GLN A 84 -5.44 -0.71 7.06
N LEU A 85 -5.75 -0.92 5.78
CA LEU A 85 -5.80 0.14 4.77
C LEU A 85 -7.16 0.85 4.79
N HIS A 86 -7.17 2.11 4.37
CA HIS A 86 -8.34 2.98 4.42
C HIS A 86 -8.65 3.72 3.09
N ALA A 87 -7.74 3.64 2.12
CA ALA A 87 -7.83 4.30 0.83
C ALA A 87 -8.04 3.28 -0.31
N LYS A 88 -7.54 3.56 -1.52
CA LYS A 88 -7.88 2.81 -2.75
C LYS A 88 -7.57 1.32 -2.67
N MET A 89 -6.54 0.93 -1.93
CA MET A 89 -6.09 -0.47 -1.85
C MET A 89 -6.71 -1.27 -0.71
N ALA A 90 -7.57 -0.68 0.11
CA ALA A 90 -8.28 -1.39 1.17
C ALA A 90 -9.16 -2.52 0.61
N GLY A 91 -8.82 -3.77 0.93
CA GLY A 91 -9.51 -4.97 0.44
C GLY A 91 -9.19 -5.36 -1.01
N TYR A 92 -8.23 -4.68 -1.64
CA TYR A 92 -7.85 -4.89 -3.04
C TYR A 92 -6.39 -5.33 -3.21
N LEU A 93 -5.60 -5.45 -2.14
CA LEU A 93 -4.31 -6.11 -2.22
C LEU A 93 -4.50 -7.61 -2.48
N ASP A 94 -3.67 -8.15 -3.36
CA ASP A 94 -3.51 -9.57 -3.61
C ASP A 94 -2.01 -9.89 -3.70
N ALA A 95 -1.67 -11.17 -3.87
CA ALA A 95 -0.28 -11.60 -3.99
C ALA A 95 0.44 -10.92 -5.17
N TYR A 96 -0.27 -10.64 -6.27
CA TYR A 96 0.32 -9.99 -7.44
C TYR A 96 0.72 -8.55 -7.12
N LYS A 97 -0.18 -7.73 -6.56
CA LYS A 97 0.12 -6.35 -6.16
C LYS A 97 1.20 -6.29 -5.11
N MET A 98 1.20 -7.22 -4.15
CA MET A 98 2.25 -7.30 -3.14
C MET A 98 3.62 -7.69 -3.75
N SER A 99 3.66 -8.56 -4.76
CA SER A 99 4.90 -8.83 -5.50
C SER A 99 5.44 -7.58 -6.20
N CYS A 100 4.56 -6.73 -6.74
CA CYS A 100 4.93 -5.45 -7.35
C CYS A 100 5.46 -4.46 -6.32
N ALA A 101 4.76 -4.29 -5.20
CA ALA A 101 5.21 -3.45 -4.10
C ALA A 101 6.57 -3.89 -3.55
N ARG A 102 6.79 -5.20 -3.44
CA ARG A 102 8.04 -5.80 -3.00
C ARG A 102 9.19 -5.47 -3.94
N MET A 103 9.01 -5.63 -5.25
CA MET A 103 10.05 -5.32 -6.25
C MET A 103 10.40 -3.82 -6.25
N VAL A 104 9.40 -2.94 -6.15
CA VAL A 104 9.63 -1.48 -6.01
C VAL A 104 10.39 -1.17 -4.72
N THR A 105 10.00 -1.77 -3.60
CA THR A 105 10.65 -1.56 -2.30
C THR A 105 12.09 -2.10 -2.29
N GLN A 106 12.35 -3.23 -2.96
CA GLN A 106 13.70 -3.78 -3.13
C GLN A 106 14.57 -2.85 -3.97
N ALA A 107 14.07 -2.33 -5.09
CA ALA A 107 14.82 -1.37 -5.91
C ALA A 107 15.20 -0.10 -5.12
N VAL A 108 14.30 0.43 -4.28
CA VAL A 108 14.58 1.55 -3.37
C VAL A 108 15.72 1.22 -2.40
N ARG A 109 15.71 0.01 -1.83
CA ARG A 109 16.76 -0.46 -0.90
C ARG A 109 18.10 -0.63 -1.58
N ASP A 110 18.11 -1.23 -2.76
CA ASP A 110 19.33 -1.49 -3.53
C ASP A 110 19.96 -0.18 -4.01
N ARG A 111 19.14 0.86 -4.25
CA ARG A 111 19.59 2.24 -4.47
C ARG A 111 20.16 2.92 -3.22
N GLY A 112 19.99 2.34 -2.02
CA GLY A 112 20.46 2.90 -0.76
C GLY A 112 19.55 3.99 -0.17
N LEU A 113 18.30 4.08 -0.62
CA LEU A 113 17.31 5.02 -0.09
C LEU A 113 16.62 4.45 1.16
N ASN A 114 15.75 5.25 1.78
CA ASN A 114 15.13 4.96 3.08
C ASN A 114 13.66 4.45 2.92
N PRO A 115 13.00 3.96 3.99
CA PRO A 115 11.62 3.46 3.89
C PRO A 115 10.62 4.49 3.38
N ARG A 116 10.88 5.78 3.66
CA ARG A 116 10.04 6.88 3.20
C ARG A 116 10.06 7.00 1.66
N ALA A 117 11.21 6.74 1.02
CA ALA A 117 11.27 6.64 -0.43
C ALA A 117 10.39 5.49 -0.95
N ALA A 118 10.38 4.32 -0.29
CA ALA A 118 9.48 3.24 -0.67
C ALA A 118 8.00 3.65 -0.55
N ALA A 119 7.64 4.40 0.50
CA ALA A 119 6.29 4.95 0.64
C ALA A 119 5.93 5.93 -0.50
N ILE A 120 6.86 6.78 -0.94
CA ILE A 120 6.66 7.67 -2.11
C ILE A 120 6.40 6.83 -3.36
N ALA A 121 7.25 5.84 -3.65
CA ALA A 121 7.11 5.02 -4.83
C ALA A 121 5.80 4.20 -4.82
N ILE A 122 5.43 3.63 -3.66
CA ILE A 122 4.18 2.89 -3.48
C ILE A 122 2.97 3.80 -3.69
N ALA A 123 2.96 5.01 -3.10
CA ALA A 123 1.88 5.97 -3.32
C ALA A 123 1.72 6.32 -4.81
N THR A 124 2.85 6.49 -5.53
CA THR A 124 2.83 6.71 -6.98
C THR A 124 2.17 5.54 -7.71
N ILE A 125 2.63 4.30 -7.53
CA ILE A 125 2.09 3.15 -8.29
C ILE A 125 0.64 2.81 -7.91
N ILE A 126 0.17 3.17 -6.72
CA ILE A 126 -1.25 3.05 -6.34
C ILE A 126 -2.11 3.98 -7.21
N VAL A 127 -1.70 5.25 -7.34
CA VAL A 127 -2.45 6.24 -8.11
C VAL A 127 -2.38 5.93 -9.61
N GLU A 128 -1.18 5.67 -10.11
CA GLU A 128 -0.90 5.48 -11.54
C GLU A 128 -1.54 4.21 -12.09
N SER A 129 -1.36 3.07 -11.40
CA SER A 129 -1.72 1.77 -11.97
C SER A 129 -2.57 0.90 -11.06
N SER A 130 -2.94 1.37 -9.86
CA SER A 130 -3.50 0.49 -8.82
C SER A 130 -2.60 -0.72 -8.56
N MET A 131 -1.28 -0.48 -8.59
CA MET A 131 -0.20 -1.45 -8.43
C MET A 131 -0.22 -2.57 -9.48
N ASN A 132 -0.60 -2.26 -10.73
CA ASN A 132 -0.59 -3.22 -11.83
C ASN A 132 0.51 -2.88 -12.84
N ASN A 133 1.33 -3.85 -13.23
CA ASN A 133 2.36 -3.64 -14.24
C ASN A 133 1.76 -3.80 -15.64
N TYR A 134 1.04 -2.78 -16.10
CA TYR A 134 0.30 -2.82 -17.37
C TYR A 134 1.25 -2.90 -18.57
N SER A 135 1.12 -3.98 -19.34
CA SER A 135 1.93 -4.22 -20.53
C SER A 135 1.31 -3.63 -21.79
N GLN A 136 0.09 -3.13 -21.73
CA GLN A 136 -0.56 -2.44 -22.83
C GLN A 136 -0.77 -0.97 -22.50
N ALA A 137 -0.35 -0.10 -23.43
CA ALA A 137 -0.62 1.33 -23.32
C ALA A 137 -2.09 1.57 -23.67
N VAL A 138 -2.82 2.20 -22.75
CA VAL A 138 -4.23 2.60 -22.92
C VAL A 138 -4.40 4.12 -22.90
N ASP A 139 -3.35 4.85 -22.53
CA ASP A 139 -3.27 6.30 -22.56
C ASP A 139 -1.88 6.70 -23.09
N TYR A 140 -1.85 7.25 -24.30
CA TYR A 140 -0.62 7.55 -25.07
C TYR A 140 0.36 6.35 -25.13
N THR A 141 1.60 6.56 -24.68
CA THR A 141 2.66 5.55 -24.64
C THR A 141 2.87 4.98 -23.24
N SER A 142 2.01 5.34 -22.27
CA SER A 142 2.18 5.03 -20.85
C SER A 142 2.14 3.52 -20.59
N LEU A 143 3.14 3.01 -19.86
CA LEU A 143 3.26 1.60 -19.51
C LEU A 143 3.70 1.40 -18.06
N GLY A 144 3.45 0.18 -17.57
CA GLY A 144 4.02 -0.33 -16.33
C GLY A 144 3.49 0.31 -15.06
N LEU A 145 4.16 0.02 -13.94
CA LEU A 145 3.70 0.39 -12.61
C LEU A 145 3.53 1.91 -12.40
N PHE A 146 4.45 2.69 -12.95
CA PHE A 146 4.50 4.15 -12.84
C PHE A 146 3.80 4.88 -14.00
N GLN A 147 3.20 4.14 -14.95
CA GLN A 147 2.58 4.68 -16.16
C GLN A 147 3.52 5.64 -16.91
N GLN A 148 4.79 5.27 -17.03
CA GLN A 148 5.83 6.07 -17.67
C GLN A 148 5.67 6.08 -19.19
N GLN A 149 5.78 7.26 -19.81
CA GLN A 149 5.80 7.43 -21.26
C GLN A 149 7.17 7.11 -21.86
N ASP A 150 7.24 6.97 -23.18
CA ASP A 150 8.43 6.55 -23.94
C ASP A 150 9.71 7.38 -23.70
N TRP A 151 9.60 8.65 -23.34
CA TRP A 151 10.77 9.46 -22.97
C TRP A 151 11.44 9.05 -21.64
N TRP A 152 10.79 8.23 -20.83
CA TRP A 152 11.39 7.64 -19.62
C TRP A 152 12.26 6.41 -19.92
N GLY A 153 12.12 5.81 -21.11
CA GLY A 153 12.88 4.62 -21.50
C GLY A 153 12.18 3.76 -22.54
N SER A 154 12.86 2.71 -22.97
CA SER A 154 12.29 1.67 -23.84
C SER A 154 11.09 0.97 -23.19
N ARG A 155 10.35 0.20 -23.99
CA ARG A 155 9.20 -0.56 -23.50
C ARG A 155 9.63 -1.56 -22.42
N GLU A 156 10.74 -2.24 -22.64
CA GLU A 156 11.29 -3.26 -21.75
C GLU A 156 11.70 -2.62 -20.41
N GLU A 157 12.38 -1.48 -20.46
CA GLU A 157 12.79 -0.70 -19.29
C GLU A 157 11.60 -0.21 -18.46
N ARG A 158 10.54 0.29 -19.10
CA ARG A 158 9.34 0.78 -18.39
C ARG A 158 8.46 -0.33 -17.82
N LEU A 159 8.62 -1.56 -18.30
CA LEU A 159 7.94 -2.75 -17.76
C LEU A 159 8.76 -3.48 -16.69
N ASP A 160 10.06 -3.20 -16.58
CA ASP A 160 10.90 -3.70 -15.48
C ASP A 160 10.70 -2.83 -14.23
N PRO A 161 10.13 -3.35 -13.14
CA PRO A 161 9.92 -2.57 -11.91
C PRO A 161 11.20 -1.98 -11.33
N VAL A 162 12.35 -2.65 -11.48
CA VAL A 162 13.63 -2.16 -10.95
C VAL A 162 14.10 -0.95 -11.73
N HIS A 163 14.08 -1.03 -13.07
CA HIS A 163 14.46 0.09 -13.92
C HIS A 163 13.48 1.26 -13.76
N ALA A 164 12.17 1.01 -13.88
CA ALA A 164 11.15 2.06 -13.77
C ALA A 164 11.20 2.81 -12.43
N THR A 165 11.46 2.09 -11.32
CA THR A 165 11.64 2.69 -9.99
C THR A 165 12.89 3.58 -9.94
N ASN A 166 14.01 3.11 -10.49
CA ASN A 166 15.25 3.90 -10.51
C ASN A 166 15.09 5.16 -11.37
N ALA A 167 14.47 5.07 -12.53
CA ALA A 167 14.19 6.22 -13.37
C ALA A 167 13.30 7.25 -12.65
N PHE A 168 12.27 6.79 -11.92
CA PHE A 168 11.45 7.65 -11.07
C PHE A 168 12.30 8.38 -10.02
N PHE A 169 13.22 7.70 -9.34
CA PHE A 169 14.09 8.33 -8.34
C PHE A 169 15.19 9.21 -8.92
N ASP A 170 15.66 8.97 -10.15
CA ASP A 170 16.53 9.90 -10.85
C ASP A 170 15.83 11.27 -11.00
N GLU A 171 14.54 11.27 -11.34
CA GLU A 171 13.74 12.49 -11.44
C GLU A 171 13.45 13.11 -10.06
N VAL A 172 13.15 12.30 -9.03
CA VAL A 172 13.03 12.80 -7.64
C VAL A 172 14.30 13.53 -7.22
N GLU A 173 15.47 12.90 -7.36
CA GLU A 173 16.76 13.49 -6.93
C GLU A 173 17.12 14.74 -7.74
N ARG A 174 16.76 14.78 -9.03
CA ARG A 174 16.93 15.96 -9.88
C ARG A 174 16.07 17.14 -9.41
N GLN A 175 14.83 16.88 -8.97
CA GLN A 175 13.92 17.93 -8.51
C GLN A 175 14.17 18.35 -7.06
N TYR A 176 14.68 17.44 -6.22
CA TYR A 176 14.88 17.62 -4.79
C TYR A 176 16.37 17.39 -4.41
N PRO A 177 17.27 18.30 -4.84
CA PRO A 177 18.70 18.15 -4.60
C PRO A 177 19.01 18.13 -3.10
N GLY A 178 20.00 17.33 -2.72
CA GLY A 178 20.36 17.14 -1.31
C GLY A 178 19.36 16.30 -0.51
N GLY A 179 18.37 15.69 -1.15
CA GLY A 179 17.40 14.81 -0.50
C GLY A 179 16.25 15.53 0.19
N SER A 180 15.94 16.77 -0.21
CA SER A 180 14.88 17.60 0.39
C SER A 180 13.47 17.01 0.27
N TRP A 181 13.29 16.01 -0.61
CA TRP A 181 12.06 15.20 -0.70
C TRP A 181 11.71 14.48 0.61
N ASN A 182 12.68 14.32 1.53
CA ASN A 182 12.43 13.72 2.84
C ASN A 182 11.52 14.58 3.73
N ASP A 183 11.56 15.89 3.54
CA ASP A 183 10.82 16.85 4.35
C ASP A 183 9.51 17.30 3.67
N GLU A 184 9.31 16.95 2.40
CA GLU A 184 8.16 17.32 1.58
C GLU A 184 7.01 16.31 1.70
N ALA A 185 5.75 16.72 1.65
CA ALA A 185 4.63 15.77 1.73
C ALA A 185 4.72 14.70 0.62
N ILE A 186 4.49 13.42 0.94
CA ILE A 186 4.61 12.30 -0.02
C ILE A 186 3.83 12.59 -1.31
N GLY A 187 2.58 13.05 -1.19
CA GLY A 187 1.75 13.36 -2.35
C GLY A 187 2.29 14.49 -3.22
N ASP A 188 2.94 15.48 -2.61
CA ASP A 188 3.57 16.60 -3.34
C ASP A 188 4.82 16.13 -4.09
N VAL A 189 5.63 15.23 -3.50
CA VAL A 189 6.75 14.57 -4.20
C VAL A 189 6.25 13.79 -5.42
N CYS A 190 5.25 12.93 -5.25
CA CYS A 190 4.68 12.15 -6.33
C CYS A 190 4.16 13.04 -7.48
N TRP A 191 3.36 14.06 -7.16
CA TRP A 191 2.77 14.96 -8.14
C TRP A 191 3.82 15.76 -8.92
N ASN A 192 4.84 16.30 -8.23
CA ASN A 192 5.90 17.10 -8.86
C ASN A 192 6.72 16.27 -9.88
N VAL A 193 6.92 14.97 -9.61
CA VAL A 193 7.63 14.04 -10.50
C VAL A 193 6.76 13.57 -11.66
N GLN A 194 5.55 13.09 -11.38
CA GLN A 194 4.65 12.52 -12.39
C GLN A 194 3.98 13.58 -13.27
N ARG A 195 3.78 14.79 -12.73
CA ARG A 195 3.14 15.94 -13.38
C ARG A 195 1.82 15.61 -14.09
N PRO A 196 0.87 14.93 -13.41
CA PRO A 196 -0.44 14.70 -14.00
C PRO A 196 -1.22 16.04 -14.08
N ARG A 197 -2.43 15.99 -14.64
CA ARG A 197 -3.34 17.12 -14.65
C ARG A 197 -3.58 17.66 -13.22
N GLU A 198 -3.72 18.97 -13.09
CA GLU A 198 -3.84 19.68 -11.80
C GLU A 198 -4.95 19.13 -10.89
N ASP A 199 -6.09 18.73 -11.46
CA ASP A 199 -7.23 18.17 -10.73
C ASP A 199 -6.91 16.84 -10.03
N LEU A 200 -5.84 16.16 -10.43
CA LEU A 200 -5.40 14.89 -9.86
C LEU A 200 -4.38 15.04 -8.72
N ARG A 201 -3.90 16.27 -8.44
CA ARG A 201 -2.83 16.54 -7.45
C ARG A 201 -3.06 15.89 -6.08
N HIS A 202 -4.29 15.97 -5.58
CA HIS A 202 -4.65 15.48 -4.25
C HIS A 202 -4.66 13.96 -4.11
N LEU A 203 -4.69 13.20 -5.21
CA LEU A 203 -4.88 11.75 -5.17
C LEU A 203 -3.69 11.03 -4.51
N TYR A 204 -2.45 11.45 -4.78
CA TYR A 204 -1.28 10.83 -4.13
C TYR A 204 -1.27 11.07 -2.62
N GLY A 205 -1.70 12.26 -2.18
CA GLY A 205 -1.81 12.59 -0.76
C GLY A 205 -2.81 11.72 -0.02
N VAL A 206 -3.91 11.32 -0.67
CA VAL A 206 -4.91 10.40 -0.11
C VAL A 206 -4.32 9.01 0.15
N GLU A 207 -3.45 8.54 -0.75
CA GLU A 207 -2.85 7.20 -0.65
C GLU A 207 -1.61 7.15 0.24
N ALA A 208 -1.05 8.29 0.64
CA ALA A 208 0.25 8.37 1.33
C ALA A 208 0.31 7.59 2.66
N ALA A 209 -0.76 7.62 3.46
CA ALA A 209 -0.81 6.91 4.74
C ALA A 209 -0.78 5.38 4.53
N ASP A 210 -1.65 4.88 3.65
CA ASP A 210 -1.71 3.46 3.29
C ASP A 210 -0.41 2.98 2.61
N ALA A 211 0.16 3.80 1.73
CA ALA A 211 1.45 3.52 1.11
C ALA A 211 2.58 3.40 2.14
N THR A 212 2.55 4.20 3.21
CA THR A 212 3.51 4.11 4.32
C THR A 212 3.35 2.80 5.08
N VAL A 213 2.11 2.36 5.36
CA VAL A 213 1.83 1.05 6.00
C VAL A 213 2.39 -0.11 5.17
N ILE A 214 2.15 -0.10 3.85
CA ILE A 214 2.68 -1.12 2.94
C ILE A 214 4.21 -1.10 2.90
N ALA A 215 4.80 0.10 2.77
CA ALA A 215 6.24 0.29 2.72
C ALA A 215 6.91 -0.23 3.99
N ASP A 216 6.42 0.14 5.17
CA ASP A 216 6.97 -0.25 6.46
C ASP A 216 6.90 -1.76 6.68
N ALA A 217 5.79 -2.40 6.29
CA ALA A 217 5.64 -3.85 6.38
C ALA A 217 6.68 -4.60 5.51
N LEU A 218 6.84 -4.15 4.25
CA LEU A 218 7.86 -4.70 3.35
C LEU A 218 9.28 -4.39 3.84
N TRP A 219 9.48 -3.21 4.42
CA TRP A 219 10.78 -2.80 4.97
C TRP A 219 11.17 -3.67 6.18
N ALA A 220 10.24 -3.90 7.11
CA ALA A 220 10.48 -4.75 8.27
C ALA A 220 10.67 -6.22 7.88
N GLY A 221 9.89 -6.72 6.90
CA GLY A 221 10.02 -8.08 6.38
C GLY A 221 11.37 -8.33 5.69
N ALA A 222 11.82 -7.39 4.86
CA ALA A 222 13.09 -7.50 4.15
C ALA A 222 14.32 -7.33 5.06
N ALA A 223 14.21 -6.63 6.21
CA ALA A 223 15.28 -6.56 7.21
C ALA A 223 15.56 -7.90 7.90
N LYS A 224 14.64 -8.87 7.81
CA LYS A 224 14.81 -10.25 8.29
C LYS A 224 15.18 -11.25 7.18
N GLY A 225 15.26 -10.81 5.92
CA GLY A 225 15.61 -11.67 4.80
C GLY A 225 17.14 -11.77 4.60
N PRO A 226 17.70 -12.95 4.34
CA PRO A 226 19.10 -13.06 3.96
C PRO A 226 19.34 -12.41 2.59
N LYS A 227 20.43 -11.64 2.47
CA LYS A 227 20.93 -11.13 1.18
C LYS A 227 21.51 -12.31 0.38
N HIS A 228 20.72 -12.96 -0.46
CA HIS A 228 21.24 -14.03 -1.33
C HIS A 228 21.60 -13.49 -2.72
N PRO A 229 22.82 -13.75 -3.23
CA PRO A 229 23.29 -13.29 -4.54
C PRO A 229 22.74 -14.09 -5.73
N TYR A 230 21.74 -14.96 -5.54
CA TYR A 230 21.15 -15.76 -6.61
C TYR A 230 19.63 -15.78 -6.48
N ALA A 231 18.94 -15.76 -7.63
CA ALA A 231 17.50 -15.89 -7.73
C ALA A 231 17.00 -17.11 -6.93
N SER A 232 15.98 -16.91 -6.10
CA SER A 232 15.26 -18.00 -5.44
C SER A 232 14.82 -19.04 -6.48
N GLY A 233 15.06 -20.31 -6.19
CA GLY A 233 14.58 -21.43 -7.05
C GLY A 233 15.64 -22.10 -7.94
N ARG A 234 16.91 -21.67 -7.92
CA ARG A 234 17.98 -22.46 -8.55
C ARG A 234 18.30 -23.69 -7.70
N VAL A 235 17.97 -24.87 -8.22
CA VAL A 235 18.36 -26.16 -7.66
C VAL A 235 19.72 -26.56 -8.22
N VAL A 236 20.66 -26.93 -7.34
CA VAL A 236 21.93 -27.57 -7.72
C VAL A 236 21.96 -28.98 -7.14
N SER A 237 22.43 -29.94 -7.93
CA SER A 237 22.62 -31.32 -7.47
C SER A 237 24.09 -31.74 -7.56
N ALA A 238 24.52 -32.54 -6.60
CA ALA A 238 25.85 -33.12 -6.53
C ALA A 238 25.79 -34.55 -5.99
N ARG A 239 26.86 -35.32 -6.16
CA ARG A 239 27.04 -36.60 -5.47
C ARG A 239 27.95 -36.39 -4.27
N SER A 240 27.50 -36.88 -3.12
CA SER A 240 28.28 -36.92 -1.89
C SER A 240 29.43 -37.92 -1.99
N SER A 241 30.39 -37.85 -1.07
CA SER A 241 31.54 -38.77 -1.05
C SER A 241 31.13 -40.24 -0.83
N ASP A 242 29.95 -40.47 -0.26
CA ASP A 242 29.35 -41.81 -0.09
C ASP A 242 28.55 -42.28 -1.33
N GLY A 243 28.50 -41.47 -2.40
CA GLY A 243 27.81 -41.78 -3.66
C GLY A 243 26.35 -41.33 -3.73
N ARG A 244 25.77 -40.85 -2.62
CA ARG A 244 24.37 -40.39 -2.54
C ARG A 244 24.15 -39.11 -3.35
N LEU A 245 23.01 -38.99 -4.03
CA LEU A 245 22.61 -37.74 -4.67
C LEU A 245 22.09 -36.75 -3.62
N GLU A 246 22.64 -35.54 -3.62
CA GLU A 246 22.23 -34.42 -2.78
C GLU A 246 21.73 -33.27 -3.66
N ALA A 247 20.63 -32.65 -3.27
CA ALA A 247 20.04 -31.50 -3.94
C ALA A 247 19.94 -30.33 -2.97
N PHE A 248 20.45 -29.16 -3.38
CA PHE A 248 20.39 -27.92 -2.62
C PHE A 248 19.57 -26.87 -3.36
N ALA A 249 18.77 -26.12 -2.63
CA ALA A 249 18.01 -24.99 -3.17
C ALA A 249 18.12 -23.79 -2.21
N ALA A 250 18.34 -22.59 -2.75
CA ALA A 250 18.23 -21.36 -2.00
C ALA A 250 16.77 -20.84 -2.06
N GLY A 251 16.15 -20.69 -0.90
CA GLY A 251 14.83 -20.10 -0.73
C GLY A 251 14.88 -18.82 0.11
N ALA A 252 13.74 -18.13 0.21
CA ALA A 252 13.63 -16.82 0.87
C ALA A 252 13.97 -16.84 2.37
N ASP A 253 13.95 -18.01 2.99
CA ASP A 253 14.15 -18.27 4.42
C ASP A 253 15.35 -19.19 4.71
N GLY A 254 16.14 -19.57 3.69
CA GLY A 254 17.40 -20.29 3.90
C GLY A 254 17.80 -21.23 2.76
N VAL A 255 18.81 -22.06 3.04
CA VAL A 255 19.24 -23.14 2.15
C VAL A 255 18.53 -24.42 2.54
N TYR A 256 17.80 -24.98 1.58
CA TYR A 256 17.13 -26.27 1.69
C TYR A 256 18.01 -27.36 1.11
N HIS A 257 18.02 -28.51 1.77
CA HIS A 257 18.78 -29.68 1.37
C HIS A 257 17.89 -30.91 1.46
N ALA A 258 17.87 -31.70 0.39
CA ALA A 258 17.28 -33.03 0.37
C ALA A 258 18.30 -34.02 -0.19
N TRP A 259 18.28 -35.25 0.32
CA TRP A 259 19.18 -36.31 -0.10
C TRP A 259 18.39 -37.60 -0.38
N GLN A 260 18.94 -38.44 -1.27
CA GLN A 260 18.34 -39.74 -1.57
C GLN A 260 18.31 -40.62 -0.31
N THR A 261 17.12 -40.95 0.18
CA THR A 261 16.91 -41.97 1.21
C THR A 261 16.46 -43.25 0.52
N GLU A 262 17.36 -44.24 0.47
CA GLU A 262 17.21 -45.61 -0.08
C GLU A 262 16.47 -45.72 -1.43
#